data_AF-A0A661CPE9-F1
#
_entry.id   AF-A0A661CPE9-F1
#
_cell.length_a   1.000
_cell.length_b   1.000
_cell.length_c   1.000
_cell.angle_alpha   90.00
_cell.angle_beta   90.00
_cell.angle_gamma   90.00
#
_symmetry.space_group_name_H-M   'P 1'
#
loop_
_entity.id
_entity.type
_entity.pdbx_description
1 polymer ?
#
loop_
_entity_poly.entity_id
_entity_poly.type
_entity_poly.pdbx_seq_one_letter_code
_entity_poly.pdbx_strand_id
1 'polypeptide(L)'
;MARRPRKTRKLKQSIYIVAEGTNTERIYFEAIIEQIEENAEKYSFQVKFVQTDKTDAIGLINRANELKPECDEIWAVFDKNGYTLHQQAFEKADQYNTNIAFYCV
;
A
#
# COMPACT_ATOMS: atom_id res chain seq x y z
N MET A 1 -34.91 -6.83 -30.56
CA MET A 1 -34.08 -7.47 -29.51
C MET A 1 -33.31 -6.38 -28.77
N ALA A 2 -33.66 -6.08 -27.52
CA ALA A 2 -32.98 -5.05 -26.74
C ALA A 2 -31.57 -5.54 -26.33
N ARG A 3 -30.54 -4.73 -26.61
CA ARG A 3 -29.16 -5.00 -26.20
C ARG A 3 -29.08 -4.98 -24.66
N ARG A 4 -28.64 -6.07 -24.03
CA ARG A 4 -28.33 -6.09 -22.60
C ARG A 4 -27.26 -5.04 -22.30
N PRO A 5 -27.40 -4.22 -21.24
CA PRO A 5 -26.35 -3.27 -20.87
C PRO A 5 -25.06 -4.04 -20.56
N ARG A 6 -23.97 -3.61 -21.18
CA ARG A 6 -22.63 -4.19 -20.97
C ARG A 6 -22.29 -3.96 -19.50
N LYS A 7 -22.09 -5.04 -18.74
CA LYS A 7 -21.63 -4.99 -17.34
C LYS A 7 -20.26 -4.29 -17.35
N THR A 8 -20.20 -3.03 -16.92
CA THR A 8 -18.95 -2.28 -16.77
C THR A 8 -18.11 -3.02 -15.74
N ARG A 9 -17.04 -3.69 -16.20
CA ARG A 9 -16.05 -4.30 -15.30
C ARG A 9 -15.53 -3.17 -14.42
N LYS A 10 -15.73 -3.27 -13.10
CA LYS A 10 -15.10 -2.34 -12.15
C LYS A 10 -13.59 -2.41 -12.41
N LEU A 11 -12.98 -1.25 -12.60
CA LEU A 11 -11.53 -1.11 -12.78
C LEU A 11 -10.83 -1.83 -11.62
N LYS A 12 -9.74 -2.54 -11.93
CA LYS A 12 -8.95 -3.20 -10.90
C LYS A 12 -8.33 -2.11 -10.03
N GLN A 13 -8.73 -2.00 -8.77
CA GLN A 13 -8.11 -1.04 -7.87
C GLN A 13 -6.67 -1.49 -7.58
N SER A 14 -5.75 -0.55 -7.53
CA SER A 14 -4.33 -0.81 -7.31
C SER A 14 -3.91 -0.25 -5.95
N ILE A 15 -3.42 -1.14 -5.09
CA ILE A 15 -3.02 -0.83 -3.72
C ILE A 15 -1.51 -1.03 -3.63
N TYR A 16 -0.77 0.02 -3.30
CA TYR A 16 0.67 -0.06 -3.07
C TYR A 16 0.95 -0.03 -1.57
N ILE A 17 1.81 -0.94 -1.12
CA ILE A 17 2.28 -1.04 0.26
C ILE A 17 3.75 -0.68 0.26
N VAL A 18 4.09 0.46 0.87
CA VAL A 18 5.47 0.96 0.98
C VAL A 18 5.99 0.69 2.39
N ALA A 19 7.10 -0.05 2.50
CA ALA A 19 7.73 -0.35 3.78
C ALA A 19 9.27 -0.39 3.63
N GLU A 20 9.99 -0.28 4.74
CA GLU A 20 11.45 -0.44 4.81
C GLU A 20 11.87 -1.82 4.24
N GLY A 21 11.03 -2.84 4.49
CA GLY A 21 11.20 -4.16 3.89
C GLY A 21 12.40 -4.90 4.45
N THR A 22 12.56 -4.87 5.77
CA THR A 22 13.44 -5.82 6.45
C THR A 22 12.98 -7.25 6.13
N ASN A 23 13.91 -8.22 6.12
CA ASN A 23 13.69 -9.57 5.57
C ASN A 23 12.34 -10.21 5.97
N THR A 24 11.92 -10.04 7.22
CA THR A 24 10.67 -10.61 7.75
C THR A 24 9.41 -9.93 7.22
N GLU A 25 9.41 -8.60 7.07
CA GLU A 25 8.26 -7.85 6.58
C GLU A 25 7.97 -8.18 5.12
N ARG A 26 9.04 -8.24 4.31
CA ARG A 26 8.92 -8.57 2.89
C ARG A 26 8.27 -9.92 2.68
N ILE A 27 8.75 -10.96 3.37
CA ILE A 27 8.20 -12.32 3.27
C ILE A 27 6.72 -12.34 3.68
N TYR A 28 6.36 -11.60 4.74
CA TYR A 28 4.98 -11.51 5.21
C TYR A 28 4.05 -10.89 4.16
N PHE A 29 4.41 -9.75 3.58
CA PHE A 29 3.58 -9.09 2.58
C PHE A 29 3.56 -9.84 1.25
N GLU A 30 4.67 -10.44 0.81
CA GLU A 30 4.71 -11.27 -0.39
C GLU A 30 3.76 -12.47 -0.26
N ALA A 31 3.74 -13.16 0.89
CA ALA A 31 2.82 -14.27 1.13
C ALA A 31 1.33 -13.85 1.10
N ILE A 32 1.01 -12.64 1.60
CA ILE A 32 -0.35 -12.10 1.53
C ILE A 32 -0.72 -11.75 0.08
N ILE A 33 0.19 -11.12 -0.66
CA ILE A 33 -0.02 -10.76 -2.06
C ILE A 33 -0.27 -12.02 -2.89
N GLU A 34 0.54 -13.07 -2.69
CA GLU A 34 0.38 -14.35 -3.39
C GLU A 34 -1.01 -14.97 -3.13
N GLN A 35 -1.48 -14.98 -1.87
CA GLN A 35 -2.84 -15.46 -1.55
C GLN A 35 -3.95 -14.62 -2.20
N ILE A 36 -3.74 -13.31 -2.35
CA ILE A 36 -4.69 -12.42 -3.03
C ILE A 36 -4.68 -12.70 -4.53
N GLU A 37 -3.50 -12.91 -5.13
CA GLU A 37 -3.32 -13.21 -6.55
C GLU A 37 -3.90 -14.58 -6.93
N GLU A 38 -3.72 -15.61 -6.08
CA GLU A 38 -4.37 -16.91 -6.24
C GLU A 38 -5.90 -16.80 -6.26
N ASN A 39 -6.44 -15.80 -5.55
CA ASN A 39 -7.86 -15.49 -5.50
C ASN A 39 -8.24 -14.27 -6.36
N ALA A 40 -7.43 -13.91 -7.37
CA ALA A 40 -7.64 -12.73 -8.21
C ALA A 40 -8.95 -12.75 -9.02
N GLU A 41 -9.60 -13.91 -9.17
CA GLU A 41 -10.94 -14.01 -9.74
C GLU A 41 -12.03 -13.50 -8.80
N LYS A 42 -11.78 -13.55 -7.48
CA LYS A 42 -12.67 -13.12 -6.41
C LYS A 42 -12.47 -11.65 -6.04
N TYR A 43 -11.23 -11.16 -6.14
CA TYR A 43 -10.86 -9.80 -5.77
C TYR A 43 -10.70 -8.90 -7.01
N SER A 44 -11.27 -7.71 -6.96
CA SER A 44 -11.14 -6.70 -8.01
C SER A 44 -10.00 -5.72 -7.75
N PHE A 45 -8.97 -6.12 -7.00
CA PHE A 45 -7.84 -5.26 -6.68
C PHE A 45 -6.50 -5.99 -6.83
N GLN A 46 -5.43 -5.24 -7.05
CA GLN A 46 -4.05 -5.71 -7.13
C GLN A 46 -3.25 -5.04 -6.01
N VAL A 47 -2.41 -5.82 -5.34
CA VAL A 47 -1.56 -5.32 -4.27
C VAL A 47 -0.10 -5.43 -4.71
N LYS A 48 0.68 -4.37 -4.52
CA LYS A 48 2.11 -4.35 -4.83
C LYS A 48 2.90 -3.92 -3.61
N PHE A 49 3.88 -4.74 -3.23
CA PHE A 49 4.85 -4.37 -2.20
C PHE A 49 5.97 -3.54 -2.82
N VAL A 50 6.30 -2.43 -2.18
CA VAL A 50 7.38 -1.51 -2.57
C VAL A 50 8.34 -1.39 -1.40
N GLN A 51 9.51 -2.00 -1.55
CA GLN A 51 10.61 -1.86 -0.62
C GLN A 51 11.28 -0.49 -0.78
N THR A 52 11.68 0.13 0.33
CA THR A 52 12.50 1.33 0.34
C THR A 52 13.69 1.19 1.28
N ASP A 53 14.77 1.90 0.97
CA ASP A 53 15.95 2.11 1.81
C ASP A 53 15.69 3.09 2.98
N LYS A 54 14.50 3.68 3.07
CA LYS A 54 14.16 4.67 4.10
C LYS A 54 13.59 3.99 5.34
N THR A 55 14.30 4.17 6.45
CA THR A 55 13.87 3.80 7.81
C THR A 55 12.90 4.82 8.42
N ASP A 56 12.86 6.04 7.88
CA ASP A 56 12.06 7.13 8.42
C ASP A 56 10.64 7.12 7.85
N ALA A 57 9.63 7.24 8.72
CA ALA A 57 8.22 7.34 8.30
C ALA A 57 7.97 8.50 7.31
N ILE A 58 8.67 9.62 7.48
CA ILE A 58 8.60 10.75 6.54
C ILE A 58 9.17 10.35 5.16
N GLY A 59 10.28 9.61 5.14
CA GLY A 59 10.89 9.12 3.90
C GLY A 59 9.97 8.14 3.17
N LEU A 60 9.31 7.26 3.92
CA LEU A 60 8.29 6.35 3.42
C LEU A 60 7.10 7.09 2.80
N ILE A 61 6.57 8.10 3.48
CA ILE A 61 5.45 8.91 2.97
C ILE A 61 5.86 9.69 1.72
N ASN A 62 7.06 10.25 1.67
CA ASN A 62 7.55 10.93 0.47
C ASN A 62 7.65 9.96 -0.72
N ARG A 63 8.17 8.76 -0.48
CA ARG A 63 8.24 7.71 -1.51
C ARG A 63 6.86 7.25 -1.94
N ALA A 64 5.92 7.17 -1.01
CA ALA A 64 4.52 6.89 -1.33
C ALA A 64 3.93 7.97 -2.24
N ASN A 65 4.16 9.25 -1.93
CA ASN A 65 3.66 10.34 -2.75
C ASN A 65 4.18 10.30 -4.20
N GLU A 66 5.43 9.86 -4.43
CA GLU A 66 5.98 9.67 -5.78
C GLU A 66 5.27 8.56 -6.57
N LEU A 67 4.75 7.53 -5.88
CA LEU A 67 4.09 6.36 -6.47
C LEU A 67 2.58 6.50 -6.55
N LYS A 68 2.02 7.54 -5.93
CA LYS A 68 0.60 7.89 -5.98
C LYS A 68 0.00 7.99 -7.39
N PRO A 69 0.67 8.51 -8.44
CA PRO A 69 0.07 8.52 -9.78
C PRO A 69 -0.05 7.12 -10.42
N GLU A 70 0.62 6.10 -9.87
CA GLU A 70 0.59 4.73 -10.38
C GLU A 70 -0.45 3.84 -9.67
N CYS A 71 -1.05 4.31 -8.57
CA CYS A 71 -1.95 3.51 -7.75
C CYS A 71 -3.21 4.28 -7.34
N ASP A 72 -4.28 3.54 -7.07
CA ASP A 72 -5.52 4.11 -6.54
C ASP A 72 -5.41 4.36 -5.03
N GLU A 73 -4.66 3.51 -4.33
CA GLU A 73 -4.51 3.55 -2.89
C GLU A 73 -3.07 3.24 -2.49
N ILE A 74 -2.55 3.97 -1.49
CA ILE A 74 -1.19 3.78 -1.02
C ILE A 74 -1.11 3.76 0.51
N TRP A 75 -0.38 2.78 1.01
CA TRP A 75 -0.20 2.48 2.42
C TRP A 75 1.28 2.57 2.76
N ALA A 76 1.63 3.50 3.65
CA ALA A 76 2.95 3.55 4.28
C ALA A 76 2.91 2.69 5.55
N VAL A 77 3.74 1.66 5.61
CA VAL A 77 3.84 0.75 6.75
C VAL A 77 5.21 0.91 7.41
N PHE A 78 5.22 1.14 8.72
CA PHE A 78 6.45 1.27 9.50
C PHE A 78 6.28 0.75 10.93
N ASP A 79 7.40 0.49 11.60
CA ASP A 79 7.40 0.02 12.98
C ASP A 79 6.89 1.14 13.92
N LYS A 80 5.98 0.75 14.81
CA LYS A 80 5.46 1.63 15.85
C LYS A 80 6.53 2.00 16.88
N ASN A 81 7.45 1.09 17.19
CA ASN A 81 8.39 1.23 18.32
C ASN A 81 9.70 1.92 17.92
N GLY A 82 10.14 1.81 16.67
CA GLY A 82 11.35 2.44 16.15
C GLY A 82 11.24 3.94 15.86
N TYR A 83 10.03 4.54 15.86
CA TYR A 83 9.81 5.90 15.36
C TYR A 83 9.28 6.86 16.43
N THR A 84 9.94 8.02 16.60
CA THR A 84 9.60 8.99 17.65
C THR A 84 8.81 10.22 17.16
N LEU A 85 8.64 10.39 15.84
CA LEU A 85 8.02 11.58 15.23
C LEU A 85 6.64 11.30 14.60
N HIS A 86 5.83 10.43 15.22
CA HIS A 86 4.54 10.01 14.67
C HIS A 86 3.64 11.16 14.24
N GLN A 87 3.58 12.24 15.03
CA GLN A 87 2.73 13.39 14.72
C GLN A 87 3.07 14.03 13.37
N GLN A 88 4.36 14.24 13.07
CA GLN A 88 4.78 14.84 11.81
C GLN A 88 4.52 13.92 10.61
N ALA A 89 4.62 12.59 10.83
CA ALA A 89 4.28 11.61 9.81
C ALA A 89 2.76 11.63 9.51
N PHE A 90 1.91 11.70 10.53
CA PHE A 90 0.47 11.83 10.33
C PHE A 90 0.08 13.12 9.60
N GLU A 91 0.64 14.25 9.99
CA GLU A 91 0.38 15.53 9.32
C GLU A 91 0.79 15.50 7.84
N LYS A 92 1.94 14.90 7.52
CA LYS A 92 2.37 14.71 6.13
C LYS A 92 1.51 13.71 5.37
N ALA A 93 1.12 12.61 5.99
CA ALA A 93 0.26 11.62 5.36
C ALA A 93 -1.12 12.19 5.04
N ASP A 94 -1.68 13.05 5.90
CA ASP A 94 -2.92 13.76 5.64
C ASP A 94 -2.77 14.73 4.45
N GLN A 95 -1.67 15.49 4.41
CA GLN A 95 -1.34 16.36 3.27
C GLN A 95 -1.23 15.58 1.95
N TYR A 96 -0.62 14.40 1.98
CA TYR A 96 -0.44 13.55 0.80
C TYR A 96 -1.58 12.57 0.56
N ASN A 97 -2.62 12.56 1.40
CA ASN A 97 -3.71 11.58 1.38
C ASN A 97 -3.19 10.14 1.24
N THR A 98 -2.23 9.78 2.09
CA THR A 98 -1.58 8.47 2.19
C THR A 98 -2.09 7.77 3.44
N ASN A 99 -2.48 6.50 3.31
CA ASN A 99 -2.87 5.70 4.46
C ASN A 99 -1.62 5.28 5.24
N ILE A 100 -1.70 5.30 6.57
CA ILE A 100 -0.63 4.81 7.45
C ILE A 100 -1.08 3.53 8.12
N ALA A 101 -0.21 2.52 8.12
CA ALA A 101 -0.34 1.35 8.98
C ALA A 101 0.92 1.16 9.81
N PHE A 102 0.74 0.48 10.94
CA PHE A 102 1.84 0.12 11.83
C PHE A 102 1.92 -1.39 11.94
N TYR A 103 3.13 -1.92 11.94
CA TYR A 103 3.36 -3.28 12.39
C TYR A 103 4.04 -3.25 13.76
N CYS A 104 3.80 -4.30 14.54
CA CYS A 104 4.49 -4.55 15.79
C CYS A 104 5.08 -5.95 15.66
N VAL A 105 6.41 -6.06 15.68
CA VAL A 105 7.10 -7.34 15.86
C VAL A 105 7.29 -7.60 17.34
#